data_AF-K2AL84-F1
#
_entry.id   AF-K2AL84-F1
#
_cell.length_a   1.000
_cell.length_b   1.000
_cell.length_c   1.000
_cell.angle_alpha   90.00
_cell.angle_beta   90.00
_cell.angle_gamma   90.00
#
_symmetry.space_group_name_H-M   'P 1'
#
loop_
_entity.id
_entity.type
_entity.pdbx_description
1 polymer ?
#
loop_
_entity_poly.entity_id
_entity_poly.type
_entity_poly.pdbx_seq_one_letter_code
_entity_poly.pdbx_strand_id
1 'polypeptide(L)' 'MKLEIIGTPIDKIFDILKTSEKVNTLKWCSGKININLSGDVSRETLHTIKNSIINKLSGAVNNYIMKVIN' A
#
# COMPACT_ATOMS: atom_id res chain seq x y z
N MET A 1 7.92 4.20 -9.84
CA MET A 1 6.85 3.19 -10.06
C MET A 1 5.63 3.56 -9.23
N LYS A 2 4.42 3.33 -9.76
CA LYS A 2 3.17 3.67 -9.08
C LYS A 2 2.45 2.40 -8.64
N LEU A 3 1.76 2.47 -7.50
CA LEU A 3 0.90 1.41 -7.00
C LEU A 3 -0.49 1.95 -6.76
N GLU A 4 -1.49 1.14 -7.06
CA GLU A 4 -2.87 1.34 -6.63
C GLU A 4 -3.23 0.23 -5.67
N ILE A 5 -3.73 0.61 -4.49
CA ILE A 5 -4.23 -0.32 -3.48
C ILE A 5 -5.72 -0.04 -3.28
N ILE A 6 -6.51 -1.11 -3.38
CA ILE A 6 -7.95 -1.08 -3.12
C ILE A 6 -8.18 -2.10 -2.01
N GLY A 7 -8.84 -1.75 -0.93
CA GLY A 7 -9.10 -2.70 0.15
C GLY A 7 -9.96 -2.13 1.25
N THR A 8 -10.46 -2.99 2.11
CA THR A 8 -11.29 -2.60 3.27
C THR A 8 -10.70 -3.20 4.54
N PRO A 9 -10.50 -2.42 5.62
CA PRO A 9 -10.74 -0.97 5.74
C PRO A 9 -9.65 -0.11 5.07
N ILE A 10 -10.05 0.78 4.15
CA ILE A 10 -9.15 1.61 3.33
C ILE A 10 -8.39 2.64 4.17
N ASP A 11 -9.03 3.19 5.19
CA ASP A 11 -8.49 4.16 6.14
C ASP A 11 -7.28 3.58 6.90
N LYS A 12 -7.42 2.37 7.46
CA LYS A 12 -6.30 1.73 8.16
C LYS A 12 -5.16 1.36 7.21
N ILE A 13 -5.48 0.91 5.99
CA ILE A 13 -4.45 0.64 4.97
C ILE A 13 -3.68 1.94 4.66
N PHE A 14 -4.38 3.07 4.53
CA PHE A 14 -3.76 4.37 4.31
C PHE A 14 -2.83 4.78 5.45
N ASP A 15 -3.26 4.64 6.71
CA ASP A 15 -2.44 4.95 7.87
C ASP A 15 -1.18 4.08 7.95
N ILE A 16 -1.29 2.80 7.62
CA ILE A 16 -0.14 1.89 7.57
C ILE A 16 0.87 2.34 6.53
N LEU A 17 0.39 2.66 5.32
CA LEU A 17 1.24 3.10 4.22
C LEU A 17 1.91 4.45 4.48
N LYS A 18 1.23 5.35 5.20
CA LYS A 18 1.77 6.65 5.61
C LYS A 18 2.97 6.52 6.54
N THR A 19 3.07 5.42 7.30
CA THR A 19 4.22 5.14 8.18
C THR A 19 5.40 4.48 7.46
N SER A 20 5.28 4.16 6.17
CA SER A 20 6.34 3.47 5.42
C SER A 20 7.33 4.46 4.81
N GLU A 21 8.60 4.33 5.16
CA GLU A 21 9.70 5.15 4.62
C GLU A 21 9.93 4.94 3.11
N LYS A 22 9.34 3.88 2.52
CA LYS A 22 9.43 3.58 1.08
C LYS A 22 8.39 4.33 0.25
N VAL A 23 7.40 4.94 0.89
CA VAL A 23 6.32 5.67 0.24
C VAL A 23 6.74 7.13 0.11
N ASN A 24 6.97 7.57 -1.14
CA ASN A 24 7.31 8.96 -1.43
C ASN A 24 6.05 9.84 -1.38
N THR A 25 5.00 9.42 -2.08
CA THR A 25 3.71 10.12 -2.05
C THR A 25 2.56 9.13 -1.91
N LEU A 26 1.54 9.56 -1.17
CA LEU A 26 0.35 8.77 -0.89
C LEU A 26 -0.87 9.66 -1.14
N LYS A 27 -1.80 9.21 -1.99
CA LYS A 27 -3.07 9.90 -2.29
C LYS A 27 -4.23 8.93 -2.18
N TRP A 28 -5.20 9.25 -1.35
CA TRP A 28 -6.47 8.52 -1.29
C TRP A 28 -7.52 9.24 -2.13
N CYS A 29 -8.14 8.53 -3.07
CA CYS A 29 -9.24 9.04 -3.89
C CYS A 29 -10.24 7.92 -4.17
N SER A 30 -11.54 8.17 -3.96
CA SER A 30 -12.65 7.27 -4.32
C SER A 30 -12.47 5.80 -3.93
N GLY A 31 -12.08 5.54 -2.67
CA GLY A 31 -11.89 4.17 -2.16
C GLY A 31 -10.61 3.47 -2.65
N LYS A 32 -9.69 4.21 -3.27
CA LYS A 32 -8.40 3.71 -3.74
C LYS A 32 -7.25 4.54 -3.21
N ILE A 33 -6.13 3.88 -2.93
CA ILE A 33 -4.90 4.51 -2.49
C ILE A 33 -3.88 4.42 -3.61
N ASN A 34 -3.48 5.58 -4.13
CA ASN A 34 -2.40 5.72 -5.09
C ASN A 34 -1.10 6.05 -4.36
N ILE A 35 -0.06 5.28 -4.65
CA ILE A 35 1.24 5.36 -4.00
C ILE A 35 2.29 5.60 -5.08
N ASN A 36 3.13 6.61 -4.91
CA ASN A 36 4.42 6.64 -5.58
C ASN A 36 5.48 6.18 -4.60
N LEU A 37 6.25 5.17 -5.01
CA LEU A 37 7.39 4.70 -4.24
C LEU A 37 8.65 5.48 -4.61
N SER A 38 9.51 5.72 -3.62
CA SER A 38 10.83 6.34 -3.83
C SER A 38 11.83 5.30 -4.32
N GLY A 39 12.49 5.59 -5.44
CA GLY A 39 13.58 4.76 -5.98
C GLY A 39 13.13 3.55 -6.80
N ASP A 40 14.09 2.68 -7.11
CA ASP A 40 13.85 1.42 -7.80
C ASP A 40 13.04 0.47 -6.91
N VAL A 41 11.87 0.08 -7.38
CA VAL A 41 10.98 -0.79 -6.64
C VAL A 41 11.36 -2.22 -6.92
N SER A 42 12.24 -2.74 -6.08
CA SER A 42 12.55 -4.16 -6.05
C SER A 42 11.31 -4.97 -5.63
N ARG A 43 11.29 -6.25 -6.03
CA ARG A 43 10.28 -7.21 -5.58
C ARG A 43 10.20 -7.26 -4.05
N GLU A 44 11.33 -7.08 -3.37
CA GLU A 44 11.44 -6.98 -1.90
C GLU A 44 10.69 -5.79 -1.30
N THR A 45 10.73 -4.63 -1.95
CA THR A 45 10.00 -3.43 -1.50
C THR A 45 8.49 -3.67 -1.55
N LEU A 46 8.00 -4.32 -2.61
CA LEU A 46 6.59 -4.71 -2.72
C LEU A 46 6.19 -5.71 -1.64
N HIS A 47 7.03 -6.72 -1.38
CA HIS A 47 6.81 -7.69 -0.31
C HIS A 47 6.77 -7.04 1.07
N THR A 48 7.63 -6.07 1.34
CA THR A 48 7.67 -5.34 2.61
C THR A 48 6.38 -4.56 2.86
N ILE A 49 5.88 -3.86 1.83
CA ILE A 49 4.60 -3.13 1.90
C ILE A 49 3.44 -4.12 2.12
N LYS A 50 3.40 -5.19 1.34
CA LYS A 50 2.40 -6.26 1.45
C LYS A 50 2.36 -6.84 2.88
N ASN A 51 3.52 -7.20 3.42
CA ASN A 51 3.62 -7.77 4.77
C ASN A 51 3.25 -6.76 5.86
N SER A 52 3.61 -5.48 5.70
CA SER A 52 3.23 -4.44 6.65
C SER A 52 1.72 -4.28 6.76
N ILE A 53 1.01 -4.31 5.63
CA ILE A 53 -0.47 -4.25 5.58
C ILE A 53 -1.06 -5.49 6.28
N ILE A 54 -0.58 -6.69 5.92
CA ILE A 54 -1.09 -7.96 6.48
C ILE A 54 -0.87 -8.02 8.00
N ASN A 55 0.34 -7.71 8.46
CA ASN A 55 0.70 -7.81 9.88
C ASN A 55 -0.07 -6.80 10.73
N LYS A 56 -0.05 -5.51 10.33
CA LYS A 56 -0.71 -4.44 11.11
C LYS A 56 -2.24 -4.53 11.10
N LEU A 57 -2.83 -5.24 10.12
CA LEU A 57 -4.27 -5.47 10.07
C LEU A 57 -4.67 -6.82 10.64
N SER A 58 -3.72 -7.64 11.07
CA SER A 58 -3.93 -8.88 11.82
C SER A 58 -5.05 -9.77 11.24
N GLY A 59 -5.10 -9.90 9.91
CA GLY A 59 -6.12 -10.71 9.22
C GLY A 59 -7.46 -10.01 8.91
N ALA A 60 -7.66 -8.76 9.32
CA ALA A 60 -8.85 -7.98 8.96
C ALA A 60 -8.88 -7.60 7.46
N VAL A 61 -7.70 -7.57 6.83
CA VAL A 61 -7.56 -7.31 5.40
C VAL A 61 -7.44 -8.63 4.64
N ASN A 62 -8.58 -9.32 4.53
CA ASN A 62 -8.74 -10.47 3.64
C ASN A 62 -9.04 -10.05 2.19
N ASN A 63 -9.50 -8.80 1.97
CA ASN A 63 -9.87 -8.28 0.66
C ASN A 63 -9.13 -6.97 0.37
N TYR A 64 -7.88 -7.08 -0.10
CA TYR A 64 -7.21 -5.97 -0.79
C TYR A 64 -6.54 -6.44 -2.07
N ILE A 65 -6.51 -5.54 -3.04
CA ILE A 65 -5.85 -5.69 -4.32
C ILE A 65 -4.72 -4.65 -4.34
N MET A 66 -3.49 -5.13 -4.53
CA MET A 66 -2.34 -4.28 -4.79
C MET A 66 -1.97 -4.43 -6.26
N LYS A 67 -2.14 -3.36 -7.03
CA LYS A 67 -1.85 -3.31 -8.46
C LYS A 67 -0.67 -2.40 -8.72
N VAL A 68 0.29 -2.90 -9.49
CA VAL A 68 1.35 -2.08 -10.08
C VAL A 68 0.78 -1.31 -11.27
N ILE A 69 1.03 -0.01 -11.33
CA ILE A 69 0.68 0.84 -12.46
C ILE A 69 1.97 1.46 -13.01
N ASN A 70 2.19 1.31 -14.32
CA ASN A 70 3.27 2.01 -15.02
C ASN A 70 2.93 3.48 -15.20
#